data_AF-A0A956AFN5-F1
#
_entry.id   AF-A0A956AFN5-F1
#
_cell.length_a   1.000
_cell.length_b   1.000
_cell.length_c   1.000
_cell.angle_alpha   90.00
_cell.angle_beta   90.00
_cell.angle_gamma   90.00
#
_symmetry.space_group_name_H-M   'P 1'
#
loop_
_entity.id
_entity.type
_entity.pdbx_description
1 polymer ?
#
loop_
_entity_poly.entity_id
_entity_poly.type
_entity_poly.pdbx_seq_one_letter_code
_entity_poly.pdbx_strand_id
1 'polypeptide(L)'
;TRTAPFVPEGEQNFGSTAGVDDNAGRARFCSERENEEMVQGMVVAPIVPDNSVGRVPIRNEDGTPTHADQLVGRPEDGKFCDPTVYSNALTWGPVDEVIAFIDTETRLLTDLVAYSQYLGNMNCSFPDVDAEGMAVDVPVTIKLRERVRIGDQELDQYTSRAEQGNKPTAWLNNDNINRMYRAVRHTFFQETVDPAYDCVATKICNTFYQSEEAQEVRQSTQLYFIDSEVVMAFSAEGQVEFVLISPVRIAPFEIRSSFAFGREGSDVYAPTFTSLAKAGCNIDLSRTTTWAQFKRDCVGAEDQRTLDRVGYNVYAQRDGVSVEFNGVDIEFQRKISENPVYADGERPLDSDELTGMTFTRSLNAPVAEFVPKTLAWNYRIRLRERLRAAVHVPQADEGAGTGDPMDPPVDPMDPPVDPEDPPVDPMDPPV
;
A
#
# COMPACT_ATOMS: atom_id res chain seq x y z
N THR A 1 17.41 29.73 -10.56
CA THR A 1 18.34 28.71 -11.09
C THR A 1 17.80 27.37 -10.65
N ARG A 2 17.39 26.53 -11.62
CA ARG A 2 16.79 25.22 -11.39
C ARG A 2 17.80 24.30 -10.70
N THR A 3 17.51 23.82 -9.51
CA THR A 3 17.98 22.51 -9.06
C THR A 3 16.90 21.52 -9.51
N ALA A 4 17.22 20.74 -10.55
CA ALA A 4 16.47 19.54 -10.89
C ALA A 4 16.41 18.59 -9.68
N PRO A 5 15.45 17.64 -9.60
CA PRO A 5 15.58 16.52 -8.68
C PRO A 5 16.97 15.90 -8.86
N PHE A 6 17.69 15.69 -7.76
CA PHE A 6 19.05 15.20 -7.78
C PHE A 6 19.03 13.69 -8.07
N VAL A 7 18.62 13.32 -9.28
CA VAL A 7 18.90 12.02 -9.89
C VAL A 7 20.19 12.26 -10.68
N PRO A 8 21.37 11.85 -10.18
CA PRO A 8 22.60 11.97 -10.94
C PRO A 8 22.47 11.23 -12.27
N GLU A 9 23.01 11.77 -13.36
CA GLU A 9 23.17 11.01 -14.60
C GLU A 9 23.97 9.72 -14.31
N GLY A 10 23.39 8.55 -14.57
CA GLY A 10 24.06 7.26 -14.43
C GLY A 10 23.52 6.29 -13.38
N GLU A 11 22.38 6.56 -12.73
CA GLU A 11 21.75 5.61 -11.80
C GLU A 11 21.39 4.27 -12.46
N GLN A 12 21.85 3.17 -11.87
CA GLN A 12 21.38 1.81 -12.13
C GLN A 12 20.34 1.45 -11.06
N ASN A 13 19.18 0.94 -11.48
CA ASN A 13 18.16 0.45 -10.56
C ASN A 13 18.29 -1.08 -10.43
N PHE A 14 17.81 -1.63 -9.30
CA PHE A 14 17.78 -3.09 -9.05
C PHE A 14 17.04 -3.88 -10.15
N GLY A 15 16.23 -3.21 -10.99
CA GLY A 15 15.51 -3.82 -12.13
C GLY A 15 16.21 -3.70 -13.49
N SER A 16 17.38 -3.08 -13.57
CA SER A 16 18.02 -2.77 -14.86
C SER A 16 18.83 -3.97 -15.35
N THR A 17 18.15 -4.91 -16.01
CA THR A 17 18.74 -6.13 -16.60
C THR A 17 19.68 -5.89 -17.80
N ALA A 18 20.28 -4.70 -17.93
CA ALA A 18 21.14 -4.35 -19.06
C ALA A 18 22.63 -4.62 -18.77
N GLY A 19 22.99 -5.90 -18.65
CA GLY A 19 24.23 -6.44 -19.23
C GLY A 19 25.60 -6.06 -18.62
N VAL A 20 25.67 -5.39 -17.48
CA VAL A 20 26.93 -5.21 -16.72
C VAL A 20 26.57 -5.40 -15.25
N ASP A 21 27.42 -6.09 -14.49
CA ASP A 21 27.26 -6.45 -13.07
C ASP A 21 26.23 -5.60 -12.32
N ASP A 22 25.25 -6.27 -11.71
CA ASP A 22 24.13 -5.72 -10.94
C ASP A 22 24.67 -4.85 -9.78
N ASN A 23 25.08 -3.62 -10.08
CA ASN A 23 25.69 -2.69 -9.14
C ASN A 23 24.58 -1.93 -8.41
N ALA A 24 23.64 -2.68 -7.82
CA ALA A 24 22.91 -2.19 -6.66
C ALA A 24 23.95 -1.72 -5.62
N GLY A 25 23.67 -0.59 -4.98
CA GLY A 25 24.56 0.15 -4.10
C GLY A 25 25.04 -0.71 -2.95
N ARG A 26 26.21 -1.33 -3.15
CA ARG A 26 26.87 -2.12 -2.12
C ARG A 26 27.39 -1.18 -1.06
N ALA A 27 26.74 -1.17 0.10
CA ALA A 27 27.18 -0.39 1.24
C ALA A 27 28.45 -1.03 1.82
N ARG A 28 29.64 -0.48 1.48
CA ARG A 28 30.92 -0.98 1.99
C ARG A 28 31.42 -0.16 3.18
N PHE A 29 31.56 -0.82 4.32
CA PHE A 29 32.26 -0.27 5.48
C PHE A 29 33.71 0.02 5.16
N CYS A 30 34.23 1.13 5.69
CA CYS A 30 35.65 1.44 5.56
C CYS A 30 36.57 0.48 6.30
N SER A 31 36.09 -0.09 7.40
CA SER A 31 36.81 -1.06 8.21
C SER A 31 36.38 -2.47 7.83
N GLU A 32 37.33 -3.31 7.39
CA GLU A 32 37.05 -4.72 7.10
C GLU A 32 36.56 -5.48 8.34
N ARG A 33 37.14 -5.19 9.50
CA ARG A 33 36.70 -5.80 10.77
C ARG A 33 35.27 -5.41 11.13
N GLU A 34 34.90 -4.14 10.97
CA GLU A 34 33.53 -3.68 11.26
C GLU A 34 32.54 -4.24 10.24
N ASN A 35 32.96 -4.36 8.98
CA ASN A 35 32.17 -5.04 7.94
C ASN A 35 31.86 -6.48 8.35
N GLU A 36 32.88 -7.25 8.74
CA GLU A 36 32.71 -8.67 9.12
C GLU A 36 31.87 -8.85 10.38
N GLU A 37 32.12 -8.06 11.43
CA GLU A 37 31.34 -8.09 12.67
C GLU A 37 29.87 -7.71 12.42
N MET A 38 29.64 -6.70 11.57
CA MET A 38 28.29 -6.30 11.22
C MET A 38 27.60 -7.36 10.37
N VAL A 39 28.22 -7.85 9.29
CA VAL A 39 27.66 -8.92 8.44
C VAL A 39 27.31 -10.15 9.27
N GLN A 40 28.21 -10.63 10.13
CA GLN A 40 27.91 -11.79 10.98
C GLN A 40 26.76 -11.53 11.96
N GLY A 41 26.75 -10.34 12.59
CA GLY A 41 25.71 -9.97 13.54
C GLY A 41 24.34 -9.73 12.90
N MET A 42 24.33 -9.23 11.66
CA MET A 42 23.14 -9.01 10.87
C MET A 42 22.56 -10.34 10.40
N VAL A 43 23.38 -11.18 9.76
CA VAL A 43 22.94 -12.42 9.10
C VAL A 43 22.24 -13.40 10.04
N VAL A 44 22.54 -13.37 11.35
CA VAL A 44 21.93 -14.28 12.34
C VAL A 44 20.83 -13.64 13.20
N ALA A 45 20.57 -12.34 13.05
CA ALA A 45 19.56 -11.66 13.87
C ALA A 45 18.13 -12.14 13.50
N PRO A 46 17.12 -11.97 14.36
CA PRO A 46 15.76 -12.33 13.97
C PRO A 46 15.23 -11.39 12.87
N ILE A 47 14.29 -11.91 12.08
CA ILE A 47 13.40 -11.10 11.23
C ILE A 47 12.23 -10.69 12.11
N VAL A 48 11.98 -9.39 12.21
CA VAL A 48 10.91 -8.81 13.02
C VAL A 48 10.06 -7.93 12.10
N PRO A 49 8.90 -8.41 11.62
CA PRO A 49 7.96 -7.64 10.84
C PRO A 49 7.72 -6.23 11.39
N ASP A 50 7.62 -5.26 10.47
CA ASP A 50 7.43 -3.83 10.75
C ASP A 50 8.56 -3.16 11.57
N ASN A 51 9.63 -3.90 11.92
CA ASN A 51 10.71 -3.40 12.77
C ASN A 51 12.08 -3.53 12.12
N SER A 52 12.52 -4.75 11.76
CA SER A 52 13.88 -4.96 11.26
C SER A 52 14.11 -6.30 10.57
N VAL A 53 15.06 -6.31 9.62
CA VAL A 53 15.73 -7.52 9.12
C VAL A 53 17.21 -7.39 9.45
N GLY A 54 17.79 -8.37 10.13
CA GLY A 54 19.24 -8.38 10.30
C GLY A 54 19.78 -7.20 11.08
N ARG A 55 19.05 -6.69 12.09
CA ARG A 55 19.36 -5.43 12.79
C ARG A 55 19.32 -4.17 11.92
N VAL A 56 18.94 -4.25 10.65
CA VAL A 56 18.60 -3.09 9.83
C VAL A 56 17.21 -2.66 10.22
N PRO A 57 17.04 -1.52 10.92
CA PRO A 57 15.72 -1.03 11.24
C PRO A 57 15.02 -0.55 9.97
N ILE A 58 13.74 -0.90 9.83
CA ILE A 58 12.84 -0.24 8.87
C ILE A 58 12.18 0.99 9.50
N ARG A 59 12.12 1.04 10.84
CA ARG A 59 11.63 2.16 11.64
C ARG A 59 12.59 2.53 12.76
N ASN A 60 12.59 3.82 13.10
CA ASN A 60 13.25 4.34 14.28
C ASN A 60 12.49 3.95 15.56
N GLU A 61 13.13 4.16 16.72
CA GLU A 61 12.53 3.89 18.04
C GLU A 61 11.25 4.71 18.29
N ASP A 62 11.13 5.88 17.66
CA ASP A 62 9.95 6.75 17.69
C ASP A 62 8.88 6.36 16.66
N GLY A 63 9.08 5.26 15.93
CA GLY A 63 8.14 4.70 14.96
C GLY A 63 8.24 5.28 13.55
N THR A 64 9.02 6.36 13.33
CA THR A 64 9.14 6.96 12.01
C THR A 64 9.89 6.04 11.04
N PRO A 65 9.67 6.16 9.71
CA PRO A 65 10.48 5.46 8.72
C PRO A 65 11.97 5.75 8.89
N THR A 66 12.81 4.74 8.65
CA THR A 66 14.27 4.89 8.70
C THR A 66 14.77 5.61 7.46
N HIS A 67 15.67 6.59 7.64
CA HIS A 67 16.30 7.29 6.54
C HIS A 67 17.59 6.57 6.12
N ALA A 68 17.89 6.49 4.83
CA ALA A 68 19.05 5.77 4.29
C ALA A 68 20.37 6.20 4.96
N ASP A 69 20.57 7.50 5.17
CA ASP A 69 21.73 8.09 5.86
C ASP A 69 21.95 7.57 7.27
N GLN A 70 20.91 7.10 7.96
CA GLN A 70 21.06 6.51 9.29
C GLN A 70 21.72 5.13 9.20
N LEU A 71 21.52 4.42 8.08
CA LEU A 71 22.15 3.14 7.81
C LEU A 71 23.57 3.31 7.28
N VAL A 72 23.70 4.08 6.19
CA VAL A 72 24.96 4.25 5.44
C VAL A 72 25.80 5.44 5.88
N GLY A 73 25.37 6.18 6.90
CA GLY A 73 26.02 7.42 7.29
C GLY A 73 25.89 8.50 6.20
N ARG A 74 26.27 9.72 6.56
CA ARG A 74 26.55 10.78 5.59
C ARG A 74 27.99 10.66 5.10
N PRO A 75 28.33 11.23 3.93
CA PRO A 75 29.71 11.28 3.46
C PRO A 75 30.68 11.87 4.50
N GLU A 76 30.22 12.84 5.30
CA GLU A 76 31.01 13.41 6.41
C GLU A 76 31.25 12.45 7.59
N ASP A 77 30.45 11.40 7.76
CA ASP A 77 30.55 10.48 8.89
C ASP A 77 31.66 9.44 8.70
N GLY A 78 32.19 9.29 7.48
CA GLY A 78 33.33 8.41 7.17
C GLY A 78 33.12 6.92 7.46
N LYS A 79 31.89 6.50 7.77
CA LYS A 79 31.54 5.12 8.13
C LYS A 79 31.59 4.18 6.92
N PHE A 80 31.25 4.70 5.74
CA PHE A 80 31.23 3.96 4.49
C PHE A 80 32.19 4.58 3.48
N CYS A 81 32.91 3.72 2.77
CA CYS A 81 34.06 4.13 1.97
C CYS A 81 33.72 4.55 0.54
N ASP A 82 32.48 4.30 0.11
CA ASP A 82 32.01 4.66 -1.22
C ASP A 82 30.49 4.97 -1.21
N PRO A 83 30.04 6.07 -0.59
CA PRO A 83 28.63 6.48 -0.64
C PRO A 83 28.34 7.16 -1.98
N THR A 84 28.79 6.58 -3.09
CA THR A 84 28.53 7.13 -4.43
C THR A 84 27.26 6.50 -4.96
N VAL A 85 26.19 7.30 -4.92
CA VAL A 85 24.87 7.07 -5.52
C VAL A 85 23.95 6.18 -4.68
N TYR A 86 22.84 6.77 -4.22
CA TYR A 86 21.70 5.98 -3.73
C TYR A 86 21.08 5.31 -4.95
N SER A 87 21.47 4.08 -5.26
CA SER A 87 20.54 3.20 -5.98
C SER A 87 19.29 3.03 -5.12
N ASN A 88 18.18 2.70 -5.76
CA ASN A 88 16.91 2.41 -5.09
C ASN A 88 16.96 1.18 -4.14
N ALA A 89 18.16 0.61 -3.92
CA ALA A 89 18.43 -0.48 -3.01
C ALA A 89 19.84 -0.38 -2.42
N LEU A 90 20.02 -0.80 -1.17
CA LEU A 90 21.30 -1.06 -0.52
C LEU A 90 21.40 -2.53 -0.18
N THR A 91 22.56 -3.14 -0.37
CA THR A 91 22.78 -4.55 -0.04
C THR A 91 23.86 -4.73 1.02
N TRP A 92 23.71 -5.77 1.86
CA TRP A 92 24.71 -6.17 2.86
C TRP A 92 25.08 -7.64 2.75
N GLY A 93 26.36 -7.89 3.02
CA GLY A 93 26.96 -9.22 3.07
C GLY A 93 27.59 -9.66 1.74
N PRO A 94 28.39 -10.74 1.77
CA PRO A 94 29.15 -11.21 0.61
C PRO A 94 28.27 -11.68 -0.56
N VAL A 95 27.00 -11.98 -0.31
CA VAL A 95 26.06 -12.55 -1.28
C VAL A 95 24.71 -11.83 -1.24
N ASP A 96 24.72 -10.57 -0.79
CA ASP A 96 23.56 -9.67 -0.75
C ASP A 96 22.39 -10.26 0.09
N GLU A 97 22.72 -10.79 1.27
CA GLU A 97 21.82 -11.45 2.24
C GLU A 97 20.63 -10.58 2.66
N VAL A 98 20.88 -9.28 2.84
CA VAL A 98 19.88 -8.30 3.20
C VAL A 98 19.88 -7.20 2.16
N ILE A 99 18.71 -6.85 1.65
CA ILE A 99 18.51 -5.72 0.72
C ILE A 99 17.53 -4.73 1.34
N ALA A 100 17.91 -3.46 1.45
CA ALA A 100 17.02 -2.37 1.82
C ALA A 100 16.67 -1.53 0.61
N PHE A 101 15.39 -1.48 0.25
CA PHE A 101 14.90 -0.60 -0.80
C PHE A 101 14.69 0.81 -0.26
N ILE A 102 15.00 1.79 -1.11
CA ILE A 102 14.98 3.21 -0.76
C ILE A 102 14.19 3.97 -1.82
N ASP A 103 13.28 4.82 -1.36
CA ASP A 103 12.70 5.86 -2.19
C ASP A 103 13.76 6.92 -2.47
N THR A 104 14.18 7.08 -3.73
CA THR A 104 15.33 7.92 -4.07
C THR A 104 15.05 9.42 -3.92
N GLU A 105 13.79 9.85 -3.84
CA GLU A 105 13.40 11.25 -3.64
C GLU A 105 13.44 11.64 -2.17
N THR A 106 12.84 10.82 -1.31
CA THR A 106 12.72 11.06 0.14
C THR A 106 13.87 10.44 0.95
N ARG A 107 14.60 9.50 0.35
CA ARG A 107 15.67 8.69 0.96
C ARG A 107 15.20 7.84 2.13
N LEU A 108 13.90 7.58 2.23
CA LEU A 108 13.31 6.72 3.24
C LEU A 108 13.37 5.27 2.79
N LEU A 109 13.53 4.36 3.75
CA LEU A 109 13.43 2.93 3.51
C LEU A 109 11.98 2.54 3.19
N THR A 110 11.80 1.83 2.09
CA THR A 110 10.47 1.31 1.68
C THR A 110 10.30 -0.15 2.01
N ASP A 111 11.35 -0.97 1.89
CA ASP A 111 11.27 -2.42 2.07
C ASP A 111 12.60 -2.98 2.56
N LEU A 112 12.55 -4.10 3.29
CA LEU A 112 13.70 -4.92 3.62
C LEU A 112 13.48 -6.34 3.15
N VAL A 113 14.46 -6.94 2.49
CA VAL A 113 14.43 -8.33 2.05
C VAL A 113 15.53 -9.11 2.72
N ALA A 114 15.17 -10.23 3.35
CA ALA A 114 16.09 -11.27 3.77
C ALA A 114 16.13 -12.36 2.69
N TYR A 115 17.26 -12.51 2.00
CA TYR A 115 17.48 -13.54 0.99
C TYR A 115 18.01 -14.83 1.58
N SER A 116 17.93 -15.91 0.82
CA SER A 116 18.20 -17.30 1.23
C SER A 116 19.50 -17.54 2.03
N GLN A 117 20.50 -16.68 1.89
CA GLN A 117 21.80 -16.76 2.54
C GLN A 117 21.78 -16.17 3.97
N TYR A 118 20.73 -15.43 4.32
CA TYR A 118 20.45 -14.97 5.66
C TYR A 118 20.07 -16.14 6.58
N LEU A 119 20.72 -16.22 7.75
CA LEU A 119 20.62 -17.36 8.67
C LEU A 119 19.68 -17.11 9.85
N GLY A 120 19.25 -15.86 10.02
CA GLY A 120 18.26 -15.46 10.99
C GLY A 120 16.87 -16.03 10.65
N ASN A 121 15.97 -15.93 11.61
CA ASN A 121 14.64 -16.53 11.50
C ASN A 121 13.55 -15.57 11.99
N MET A 122 12.34 -15.78 11.46
CA MET A 122 11.13 -15.19 11.99
C MET A 122 10.48 -16.22 12.90
N ASN A 123 10.60 -16.01 14.21
CA ASN A 123 9.90 -16.81 15.21
C ASN A 123 8.67 -16.04 15.66
N CYS A 124 7.51 -16.65 15.48
CA CYS A 124 6.23 -16.14 15.95
C CYS A 124 5.45 -17.25 16.65
N SER A 125 4.30 -16.91 17.21
CA SER A 125 3.38 -17.84 17.84
C SER A 125 1.96 -17.28 17.79
N PHE A 126 0.96 -18.15 17.95
CA PHE A 126 -0.44 -17.76 18.07
C PHE A 126 -1.15 -18.55 19.17
N PRO A 127 -2.13 -17.94 19.85
CA PRO A 127 -2.94 -18.64 20.83
C PRO A 127 -3.85 -19.66 20.15
N ASP A 128 -3.90 -20.86 20.70
CA ASP A 128 -4.80 -21.95 20.32
C ASP A 128 -5.29 -22.70 21.57
N VAL A 129 -6.08 -23.75 21.35
CA VAL A 129 -6.49 -24.69 22.39
C VAL A 129 -6.01 -26.10 22.05
N ASP A 130 -5.47 -26.82 23.05
CA ASP A 130 -5.07 -28.21 22.87
C ASP A 130 -6.27 -29.17 22.89
N ALA A 131 -6.00 -30.48 22.77
CA ALA A 131 -7.04 -31.51 22.75
C ALA A 131 -7.84 -31.60 24.05
N GLU A 132 -7.26 -31.11 25.15
CA GLU A 132 -7.83 -31.05 26.49
C GLU A 132 -8.61 -29.74 26.74
N GLY A 133 -8.63 -28.82 25.77
CA GLY A 133 -9.30 -27.53 25.84
C GLY A 133 -8.54 -26.49 26.64
N MET A 134 -7.25 -26.70 26.91
CA MET A 134 -6.38 -25.76 27.60
C MET A 134 -5.79 -24.78 26.60
N ALA A 135 -5.69 -23.51 27.00
CA ALA A 135 -5.05 -22.48 26.19
C ALA A 135 -3.55 -22.79 26.07
N VAL A 136 -3.06 -22.82 24.83
CA VAL A 136 -1.65 -23.05 24.49
C VAL A 136 -1.20 -21.98 23.49
N ASP A 137 0.09 -21.68 23.47
CA ASP A 137 0.69 -20.82 22.45
C ASP A 137 1.48 -21.70 21.48
N VAL A 138 1.07 -21.71 20.21
CA VAL A 138 1.62 -22.60 19.20
C VAL A 138 2.75 -21.87 18.46
N PRO A 139 4.01 -22.34 18.55
CA PRO A 139 5.11 -21.67 17.90
C PRO A 139 5.06 -21.88 16.39
N VAL A 140 5.42 -20.84 15.64
CA VAL A 140 5.63 -20.85 14.19
C VAL A 140 7.05 -20.38 13.91
N THR A 141 7.83 -21.20 13.22
CA THR A 141 9.22 -20.89 12.87
C THR A 141 9.37 -20.84 11.36
N ILE A 142 9.81 -19.69 10.87
CA ILE A 142 10.06 -19.43 9.46
C ILE A 142 11.55 -19.13 9.31
N LYS A 143 12.23 -20.04 8.61
CA LYS A 143 13.66 -20.01 8.37
C LYS A 143 13.91 -20.08 6.88
N LEU A 144 14.81 -19.25 6.39
CA LEU A 144 15.19 -19.28 4.99
C LEU A 144 15.90 -20.59 4.65
N ARG A 145 15.66 -21.10 3.44
CA ARG A 145 16.10 -22.40 2.91
C ARG A 145 15.58 -23.63 3.67
N GLU A 146 14.75 -23.41 4.68
CA GLU A 146 14.06 -24.46 5.42
C GLU A 146 12.56 -24.41 5.14
N ARG A 147 11.87 -25.43 5.63
CA ARG A 147 10.41 -25.50 5.62
C ARG A 147 9.86 -24.82 6.85
N VAL A 148 8.66 -24.25 6.73
CA VAL A 148 7.96 -23.66 7.87
C VAL A 148 7.61 -24.75 8.87
N ARG A 149 7.70 -24.44 10.16
CA ARG A 149 7.25 -25.33 11.23
C ARG A 149 6.15 -24.65 12.04
N ILE A 150 5.08 -25.39 12.34
CA ILE A 150 3.96 -24.96 13.21
C ILE A 150 3.84 -26.01 14.33
N GLY A 151 4.18 -25.63 15.55
CA GLY A 151 4.35 -26.57 16.66
C GLY A 151 5.38 -27.65 16.29
N ASP A 152 4.96 -28.91 16.43
CA ASP A 152 5.75 -30.08 16.04
C ASP A 152 5.61 -30.45 14.56
N GLN A 153 4.75 -29.77 13.81
CA GLN A 153 4.49 -30.07 12.41
C GLN A 153 5.44 -29.30 11.50
N GLU A 154 6.24 -30.02 10.70
CA GLU A 154 6.92 -29.44 9.55
C GLU A 154 5.96 -29.36 8.37
N LEU A 155 5.87 -28.19 7.73
CA LEU A 155 5.10 -28.01 6.51
C LEU A 155 5.93 -28.52 5.33
N ASP A 156 5.94 -29.84 5.21
CA ASP A 156 6.92 -30.60 4.45
C ASP A 156 6.39 -31.05 3.07
N GLN A 157 5.08 -30.95 2.88
CA GLN A 157 4.43 -31.32 1.64
C GLN A 157 4.29 -30.11 0.74
N TYR A 158 4.85 -30.25 -0.46
CA TYR A 158 4.63 -29.31 -1.54
C TYR A 158 4.11 -30.04 -2.77
N THR A 159 2.84 -29.80 -3.08
CA THR A 159 2.10 -30.43 -4.18
C THR A 159 1.55 -29.36 -5.12
N SER A 160 0.86 -29.69 -6.22
CA SER A 160 0.21 -28.70 -7.09
C SER A 160 -1.08 -28.14 -6.46
N ARG A 161 -1.60 -27.00 -6.94
CA ARG A 161 -2.78 -26.32 -6.35
C ARG A 161 -3.97 -27.26 -6.11
N ALA A 162 -4.24 -28.14 -7.07
CA ALA A 162 -5.35 -29.08 -6.99
C ALA A 162 -5.23 -30.08 -5.83
N GLU A 163 -4.01 -30.44 -5.44
CA GLU A 163 -3.75 -31.41 -4.38
C GLU A 163 -3.58 -30.77 -2.98
N GLN A 164 -3.32 -29.47 -2.92
CA GLN A 164 -2.84 -28.75 -1.73
C GLN A 164 -3.92 -28.47 -0.68
N GLY A 165 -5.14 -28.10 -1.10
CA GLY A 165 -6.15 -27.51 -0.20
C GLY A 165 -6.51 -28.38 1.01
N ASN A 166 -6.36 -29.70 0.88
CA ASN A 166 -6.80 -30.67 1.88
C ASN A 166 -5.66 -31.38 2.62
N LYS A 167 -4.38 -31.09 2.31
CA LYS A 167 -3.23 -31.77 2.91
C LYS A 167 -2.76 -31.03 4.17
N PRO A 168 -2.85 -31.62 5.38
CA PRO A 168 -2.52 -30.93 6.63
C PRO A 168 -1.08 -30.42 6.71
N THR A 169 -0.11 -31.10 6.09
CA THR A 169 1.31 -30.68 6.10
C THR A 169 1.70 -29.83 4.89
N ALA A 170 0.76 -29.47 4.01
CA ALA A 170 1.04 -28.57 2.91
C ALA A 170 1.01 -27.11 3.38
N TRP A 171 2.04 -26.31 3.08
CA TRP A 171 2.02 -24.90 3.49
C TRP A 171 0.93 -24.08 2.78
N LEU A 172 0.55 -24.47 1.56
CA LEU A 172 -0.54 -23.86 0.77
C LEU A 172 -1.94 -24.27 1.24
N ASN A 173 -2.05 -25.12 2.25
CA ASN A 173 -3.33 -25.40 2.90
C ASN A 173 -3.85 -24.12 3.60
N ASN A 174 -5.13 -23.80 3.40
CA ASN A 174 -5.73 -22.57 3.92
C ASN A 174 -5.61 -22.45 5.45
N ASP A 175 -5.73 -23.55 6.20
CA ASP A 175 -5.60 -23.52 7.67
C ASP A 175 -4.18 -23.15 8.08
N ASN A 176 -3.17 -23.67 7.38
CA ASN A 176 -1.76 -23.33 7.63
C ASN A 176 -1.44 -21.88 7.25
N ILE A 177 -1.97 -21.37 6.13
CA ILE A 177 -1.86 -19.95 5.77
C ILE A 177 -2.47 -19.08 6.87
N ASN A 178 -3.68 -19.40 7.32
CA ASN A 178 -4.35 -18.68 8.39
C ASN A 178 -3.58 -18.77 9.72
N ARG A 179 -2.97 -19.91 10.06
CA ARG A 179 -2.12 -20.06 11.25
C ARG A 179 -0.85 -19.20 11.17
N MET A 180 -0.16 -19.19 10.03
CA MET A 180 1.00 -18.32 9.81
C MET A 180 0.62 -16.84 9.93
N TYR A 181 -0.49 -16.44 9.33
CA TYR A 181 -1.05 -15.09 9.43
C TYR A 181 -1.33 -14.70 10.89
N ARG A 182 -2.06 -15.54 11.62
CA ARG A 182 -2.36 -15.33 13.05
C ARG A 182 -1.09 -15.21 13.89
N ALA A 183 -0.08 -16.02 13.60
CA ALA A 183 1.20 -15.96 14.32
C ALA A 183 1.90 -14.61 14.13
N VAL A 184 1.95 -14.12 12.88
CA VAL A 184 2.53 -12.81 12.56
C VAL A 184 1.76 -11.69 13.26
N ARG A 185 0.41 -11.67 13.18
CA ARG A 185 -0.43 -10.68 13.86
C ARG A 185 -0.24 -10.69 15.38
N HIS A 186 -0.23 -11.87 15.98
CA HIS A 186 -0.11 -12.01 17.43
C HIS A 186 1.25 -11.56 17.94
N THR A 187 2.33 -12.04 17.33
CA THR A 187 3.69 -11.80 17.84
C THR A 187 4.15 -10.37 17.63
N PHE A 188 3.96 -9.83 16.42
CA PHE A 188 4.60 -8.57 16.03
C PHE A 188 3.66 -7.37 16.09
N PHE A 189 2.36 -7.59 15.94
CA PHE A 189 1.37 -6.52 15.97
C PHE A 189 0.57 -6.48 17.29
N GLN A 190 0.73 -7.50 18.14
CA GLN A 190 0.00 -7.69 19.40
C GLN A 190 -1.52 -7.82 19.19
N GLU A 191 -1.91 -8.42 18.08
CA GLU A 191 -3.31 -8.58 17.71
C GLU A 191 -3.75 -10.04 17.77
N THR A 192 -4.86 -10.28 18.44
CA THR A 192 -5.51 -11.59 18.44
C THR A 192 -6.55 -11.64 17.33
N VAL A 193 -6.31 -12.51 16.36
CA VAL A 193 -7.23 -12.78 15.26
C VAL A 193 -8.08 -14.01 15.61
N ASP A 194 -9.39 -13.93 15.35
CA ASP A 194 -10.34 -15.03 15.56
C ASP A 194 -9.87 -16.30 14.81
N PRO A 195 -9.75 -17.47 15.46
CA PRO A 195 -9.41 -18.72 14.80
C PRO A 195 -10.31 -19.09 13.60
N ALA A 196 -11.56 -18.60 13.57
CA ALA A 196 -12.50 -18.82 12.47
C ALA A 196 -12.34 -17.81 11.32
N TYR A 197 -11.50 -16.78 11.47
CA TYR A 197 -11.22 -15.82 10.41
C TYR A 197 -10.42 -16.47 9.28
N ASP A 198 -10.90 -16.29 8.04
CA ASP A 198 -10.21 -16.76 6.83
C ASP A 198 -9.63 -15.58 6.05
N CYS A 199 -8.33 -15.35 6.23
CA CYS A 199 -7.58 -14.30 5.55
C CYS A 199 -7.49 -14.54 4.03
N VAL A 200 -7.61 -15.79 3.56
CA VAL A 200 -7.58 -16.13 2.12
C VAL A 200 -8.93 -15.76 1.50
N ALA A 201 -10.05 -16.15 2.11
CA ALA A 201 -11.39 -15.82 1.62
C ALA A 201 -11.65 -14.30 1.60
N THR A 202 -11.09 -13.57 2.56
CA THR A 202 -11.16 -12.10 2.64
C THR A 202 -10.12 -11.39 1.78
N LYS A 203 -9.25 -12.14 1.08
CA LYS A 203 -8.18 -11.65 0.21
C LYS A 203 -7.10 -10.81 0.92
N ILE A 204 -6.97 -10.93 2.24
CA ILE A 204 -5.86 -10.35 3.01
C ILE A 204 -4.59 -11.17 2.84
N CYS A 205 -4.74 -12.49 2.85
CA CYS A 205 -3.69 -13.42 2.44
C CYS A 205 -3.85 -13.72 0.96
N ASN A 206 -2.86 -13.35 0.15
CA ASN A 206 -2.90 -13.57 -1.28
C ASN A 206 -1.71 -14.41 -1.74
N THR A 207 -1.97 -15.38 -2.59
CA THR A 207 -0.96 -16.29 -3.12
C THR A 207 -0.71 -15.97 -4.59
N PHE A 208 0.51 -15.54 -4.91
CA PHE A 208 0.93 -15.22 -6.26
C PHE A 208 1.77 -16.35 -6.84
N TYR A 209 1.38 -16.79 -8.03
CA TYR A 209 2.07 -17.84 -8.78
C TYR A 209 2.83 -17.21 -9.94
N GLN A 210 3.97 -17.79 -10.30
CA GLN A 210 4.79 -17.29 -11.40
C GLN A 210 4.26 -17.69 -12.78
N SER A 211 3.38 -18.70 -12.87
CA SER A 211 2.75 -19.11 -14.14
C SER A 211 1.29 -19.54 -13.97
N GLU A 212 0.54 -19.47 -15.08
CA GLU A 212 -0.85 -19.94 -15.15
C GLU A 212 -0.97 -21.47 -15.03
N GLU A 213 0.12 -22.23 -15.24
CA GLU A 213 0.20 -23.68 -15.09
C GLU A 213 0.26 -24.16 -13.62
N ALA A 214 0.15 -23.23 -12.67
CA ALA A 214 0.22 -23.49 -11.21
C ALA A 214 -0.79 -24.50 -10.67
N GLN A 215 -1.83 -24.81 -11.44
CA GLN A 215 -2.82 -25.80 -11.03
C GLN A 215 -2.27 -27.22 -11.04
N GLU A 216 -1.32 -27.51 -11.93
CA GLU A 216 -0.87 -28.87 -12.23
C GLU A 216 0.63 -29.10 -11.95
N VAL A 217 1.44 -28.04 -11.98
CA VAL A 217 2.90 -28.13 -11.86
C VAL A 217 3.42 -27.42 -10.61
N ARG A 218 4.42 -28.03 -9.95
CA ARG A 218 5.15 -27.41 -8.84
C ARG A 218 5.93 -26.20 -9.36
N GLN A 219 5.86 -25.09 -8.65
CA GLN A 219 6.56 -23.86 -9.01
C GLN A 219 6.84 -22.99 -7.79
N SER A 220 7.72 -22.00 -7.95
CA SER A 220 7.91 -20.99 -6.92
C SER A 220 6.66 -20.13 -6.76
N THR A 221 6.30 -19.84 -5.52
CA THR A 221 5.05 -19.15 -5.15
C THR A 221 5.35 -18.10 -4.08
N GLN A 222 4.64 -16.98 -4.11
CA GLN A 222 4.71 -15.96 -3.07
C GLN A 222 3.42 -15.93 -2.27
N LEU A 223 3.53 -15.83 -0.95
CA LEU A 223 2.43 -15.60 -0.04
C LEU A 223 2.56 -14.19 0.53
N TYR A 224 1.55 -13.37 0.32
CA TYR A 224 1.50 -12.00 0.79
C TYR A 224 0.44 -11.88 1.90
N PHE A 225 0.86 -11.51 3.10
CA PHE A 225 0.00 -10.95 4.14
C PHE A 225 -0.11 -9.44 3.93
N ILE A 226 -1.08 -9.03 3.10
CA ILE A 226 -1.23 -7.64 2.64
C ILE A 226 -1.30 -6.69 3.81
N ASP A 227 -2.02 -7.08 4.86
CA ASP A 227 -2.29 -6.16 5.96
C ASP A 227 -1.13 -5.98 6.97
N SER A 228 -0.13 -6.84 6.82
CA SER A 228 1.03 -6.96 7.68
C SER A 228 2.30 -6.64 6.91
N GLU A 229 2.17 -6.33 5.62
CA GLU A 229 3.28 -6.02 4.70
C GLU A 229 4.41 -7.07 4.78
N VAL A 230 4.02 -8.36 4.90
CA VAL A 230 4.96 -9.49 4.90
C VAL A 230 4.71 -10.32 3.65
N VAL A 231 5.76 -10.48 2.86
CA VAL A 231 5.78 -11.39 1.71
C VAL A 231 6.79 -12.50 1.97
N MET A 232 6.36 -13.74 1.78
CA MET A 232 7.22 -14.91 1.85
C MET A 232 7.24 -15.58 0.49
N ALA A 233 8.43 -15.74 -0.08
CA ALA A 233 8.59 -16.54 -1.28
C ALA A 233 8.99 -17.96 -0.93
N PHE A 234 8.38 -18.91 -1.63
CA PHE A 234 8.64 -20.33 -1.50
C PHE A 234 9.15 -20.86 -2.83
N SER A 235 10.18 -21.70 -2.77
CA SER A 235 10.67 -22.51 -3.88
C SER A 235 9.62 -23.50 -4.38
N ALA A 236 9.89 -24.13 -5.52
CA ALA A 236 9.10 -25.23 -6.05
C ALA A 236 9.10 -26.49 -5.16
N GLU A 237 9.87 -26.51 -4.07
CA GLU A 237 9.95 -27.57 -3.07
C GLU A 237 9.31 -27.17 -1.72
N GLY A 238 8.81 -25.94 -1.61
CA GLY A 238 8.16 -25.40 -0.41
C GLY A 238 9.14 -24.90 0.67
N GLN A 239 10.41 -24.70 0.33
CA GLN A 239 11.38 -24.01 1.20
C GLN A 239 11.23 -22.50 1.05
N VAL A 240 11.41 -21.76 2.14
CA VAL A 240 11.34 -20.28 2.12
C VAL A 240 12.59 -19.72 1.45
N GLU A 241 12.45 -19.04 0.31
CA GLU A 241 13.57 -18.48 -0.45
C GLU A 241 13.95 -17.09 0.04
N PHE A 242 12.96 -16.25 0.29
CA PHE A 242 13.15 -14.92 0.88
C PHE A 242 11.94 -14.51 1.70
N VAL A 243 12.16 -13.57 2.61
CA VAL A 243 11.12 -12.83 3.32
C VAL A 243 11.33 -11.35 3.03
N LEU A 244 10.32 -10.70 2.46
CA LEU A 244 10.26 -9.26 2.29
C LEU A 244 9.32 -8.71 3.35
N ILE A 245 9.77 -7.67 4.05
CA ILE A 245 8.95 -6.90 4.98
C ILE A 245 8.92 -5.45 4.53
N SER A 246 7.75 -4.84 4.57
CA SER A 246 7.58 -3.40 4.37
C SER A 246 7.02 -2.76 5.65
N PRO A 247 7.13 -1.43 5.82
CA PRO A 247 6.52 -0.75 6.94
C PRO A 247 5.00 -0.91 6.83
N VAL A 248 4.36 -1.44 7.87
CA VAL A 248 2.90 -1.58 7.87
C VAL A 248 2.26 -0.21 7.92
N ARG A 249 1.48 0.13 6.89
CA ARG A 249 0.85 1.45 6.76
C ARG A 249 -0.66 1.45 6.98
N ILE A 250 -1.22 0.35 7.48
CA ILE A 250 -2.68 0.22 7.56
C ILE A 250 -3.26 1.03 8.69
N ALA A 251 -4.15 1.93 8.30
CA ALA A 251 -5.03 2.65 9.18
C ALA A 251 -6.37 1.91 9.34
N PRO A 252 -7.04 2.07 10.51
CA PRO A 252 -8.34 1.47 10.76
C PRO A 252 -9.39 1.75 9.68
N PHE A 253 -9.30 2.89 8.98
CA PHE A 253 -10.28 3.25 7.94
C PHE A 253 -10.18 2.42 6.67
N GLU A 254 -9.02 1.80 6.39
CA GLU A 254 -8.75 1.08 5.14
C GLU A 254 -9.27 -0.34 5.11
N ILE A 255 -9.46 -0.95 6.29
CA ILE A 255 -9.81 -2.37 6.48
C ILE A 255 -11.03 -2.77 5.65
N ARG A 256 -12.03 -1.87 5.59
CA ARG A 256 -13.22 -2.05 4.80
C ARG A 256 -13.79 -0.69 4.44
N SER A 257 -14.01 -0.45 3.16
CA SER A 257 -14.50 0.84 2.68
C SER A 257 -15.54 0.71 1.58
N SER A 258 -16.15 1.84 1.24
CA SER A 258 -17.18 1.99 0.23
C SER A 258 -16.92 3.27 -0.54
N PHE A 259 -17.10 3.18 -1.86
CA PHE A 259 -17.11 4.33 -2.75
C PHE A 259 -18.53 4.63 -3.20
N ALA A 260 -18.87 5.92 -3.15
CA ALA A 260 -20.09 6.43 -3.77
C ALA A 260 -19.76 7.67 -4.58
N PHE A 261 -20.48 7.86 -5.69
CA PHE A 261 -20.59 9.15 -6.35
C PHE A 261 -21.95 9.75 -5.99
N GLY A 262 -22.09 11.06 -6.08
CA GLY A 262 -23.37 11.73 -5.88
C GLY A 262 -24.49 11.02 -6.67
N ARG A 263 -25.67 10.91 -6.05
CA ARG A 263 -26.85 10.28 -6.68
C ARG A 263 -27.16 10.92 -8.02
N GLU A 264 -27.89 10.19 -8.87
CA GLU A 264 -28.47 10.77 -10.07
C GLU A 264 -29.33 12.00 -9.69
N GLY A 265 -29.01 13.18 -10.25
CA GLY A 265 -29.64 14.46 -9.90
C GLY A 265 -29.05 15.21 -8.68
N SER A 266 -27.97 14.74 -8.06
CA SER A 266 -27.29 15.47 -6.97
C SER A 266 -26.40 16.62 -7.48
N ASP A 267 -26.35 17.71 -6.71
CA ASP A 267 -25.43 18.85 -6.87
C ASP A 267 -23.99 18.56 -6.37
N VAL A 268 -23.75 17.38 -5.79
CA VAL A 268 -22.43 16.95 -5.30
C VAL A 268 -21.78 16.03 -6.32
N TYR A 269 -20.68 16.50 -6.92
CA TYR A 269 -20.03 15.88 -8.07
C TYR A 269 -18.73 15.13 -7.72
N ALA A 270 -18.35 15.13 -6.44
CA ALA A 270 -17.11 14.55 -5.98
C ALA A 270 -17.32 13.13 -5.46
N PRO A 271 -16.35 12.22 -5.63
CA PRO A 271 -16.40 10.92 -5.00
C PRO A 271 -16.42 11.08 -3.48
N THR A 272 -17.21 10.22 -2.86
CA THR A 272 -17.28 10.07 -1.42
C THR A 272 -16.65 8.74 -1.05
N PHE A 273 -15.62 8.80 -0.21
CA PHE A 273 -15.03 7.63 0.41
C PHE A 273 -15.64 7.47 1.81
N THR A 274 -16.13 6.28 2.13
CA THR A 274 -16.65 5.98 3.48
C THR A 274 -15.98 4.72 4.01
N SER A 275 -15.38 4.81 5.20
CA SER A 275 -14.94 3.61 5.89
C SER A 275 -16.14 2.90 6.52
N LEU A 276 -16.21 1.60 6.30
CA LEU A 276 -17.14 0.69 6.98
C LEU A 276 -16.54 0.13 8.27
N ALA A 277 -15.21 0.21 8.42
CA ALA A 277 -14.49 -0.22 9.61
C ALA A 277 -14.33 0.89 10.66
N LYS A 278 -14.22 2.15 10.23
CA LYS A 278 -14.15 3.33 11.10
C LYS A 278 -15.43 4.17 11.01
N ALA A 279 -16.27 4.05 12.03
CA ALA A 279 -17.49 4.86 12.13
C ALA A 279 -17.15 6.37 12.12
N GLY A 280 -17.84 7.12 11.26
CA GLY A 280 -17.65 8.57 11.13
C GLY A 280 -16.59 8.99 10.10
N CYS A 281 -15.76 8.06 9.61
CA CYS A 281 -14.83 8.35 8.52
C CYS A 281 -15.59 8.43 7.18
N ASN A 282 -15.90 9.66 6.78
CA ASN A 282 -16.53 9.96 5.51
C ASN A 282 -15.81 11.16 4.87
N ILE A 283 -15.13 10.92 3.76
CA ILE A 283 -14.37 11.93 3.03
C ILE A 283 -15.17 12.30 1.79
N ASP A 284 -15.68 13.52 1.80
CA ASP A 284 -16.37 14.14 0.67
C ASP A 284 -15.40 15.10 -0.03
N LEU A 285 -14.90 14.71 -1.20
CA LEU A 285 -13.94 15.51 -1.96
C LEU A 285 -14.54 16.81 -2.54
N SER A 286 -15.84 17.09 -2.31
CA SER A 286 -16.45 18.39 -2.64
C SER A 286 -16.31 19.42 -1.53
N ARG A 287 -15.89 18.98 -0.33
CA ARG A 287 -15.73 19.82 0.86
C ARG A 287 -14.26 19.92 1.22
N THR A 288 -13.88 21.07 1.76
CA THR A 288 -12.57 21.22 2.39
C THR A 288 -12.51 20.32 3.62
N THR A 289 -11.64 19.32 3.55
CA THR A 289 -11.27 18.47 4.69
C THR A 289 -9.84 18.83 5.06
N THR A 290 -9.61 19.27 6.30
CA THR A 290 -8.24 19.51 6.77
C THR A 290 -7.61 18.24 7.31
N TRP A 291 -6.27 18.20 7.40
CA TRP A 291 -5.56 17.09 8.03
C TRP A 291 -6.03 16.81 9.45
N ALA A 292 -6.31 17.84 10.26
CA ALA A 292 -6.85 17.65 11.61
C ALA A 292 -8.23 16.95 11.61
N GLN A 293 -9.08 17.28 10.64
CA GLN A 293 -10.39 16.65 10.49
C GLN A 293 -10.24 15.20 10.06
N PHE A 294 -9.43 14.94 9.03
CA PHE A 294 -9.14 13.58 8.57
C PHE A 294 -8.55 12.71 9.69
N LYS A 295 -7.53 13.19 10.42
CA LYS A 295 -6.94 12.46 11.55
C LYS A 295 -7.98 12.08 12.58
N ARG A 296 -8.82 13.03 12.98
CA ARG A 296 -9.86 12.79 13.99
C ARG A 296 -10.89 11.77 13.51
N ASP A 297 -11.37 11.93 12.29
CA ASP A 297 -12.55 11.19 11.80
C ASP A 297 -12.17 9.82 11.22
N CYS A 298 -11.01 9.70 10.57
CA CYS A 298 -10.59 8.49 9.86
C CYS A 298 -9.50 7.66 10.55
N VAL A 299 -8.54 8.30 11.22
CA VAL A 299 -7.49 7.56 11.94
C VAL A 299 -7.94 7.32 13.38
N GLY A 300 -8.20 8.39 14.09
CA GLY A 300 -8.51 8.44 15.52
C GLY A 300 -7.53 9.36 16.23
N ALA A 301 -8.03 10.24 17.08
CA ALA A 301 -7.21 11.27 17.74
C ALA A 301 -6.08 10.71 18.62
N GLU A 302 -6.19 9.46 19.07
CA GLU A 302 -5.20 8.78 19.93
C GLU A 302 -4.38 7.73 19.16
N ASP A 303 -4.65 7.51 17.88
CA ASP A 303 -3.96 6.49 17.07
C ASP A 303 -2.71 7.08 16.41
N GLN A 304 -1.79 7.55 17.26
CA GLN A 304 -0.50 8.08 16.84
C GLN A 304 0.35 7.01 16.15
N ARG A 305 0.18 5.74 16.56
CA ARG A 305 0.83 4.58 15.96
C ARG A 305 0.54 4.49 14.46
N THR A 306 -0.71 4.67 14.03
CA THR A 306 -1.05 4.71 12.59
C THR A 306 -0.38 5.88 11.86
N LEU A 307 -0.31 7.07 12.48
CA LEU A 307 0.30 8.25 11.85
C LEU A 307 1.83 8.17 11.78
N ASP A 308 2.46 7.50 12.73
CA ASP A 308 3.89 7.22 12.66
C ASP A 308 4.21 6.18 11.58
N ARG A 309 3.18 5.44 11.14
CA ARG A 309 3.31 4.29 10.25
C ARG A 309 3.23 4.57 8.77
N VAL A 310 2.65 5.70 8.39
CA VAL A 310 2.36 6.07 7.00
C VAL A 310 3.52 6.81 6.35
N GLY A 311 3.61 6.71 5.03
CA GLY A 311 4.58 7.48 4.25
C GLY A 311 4.15 8.94 4.15
N TYR A 312 5.13 9.86 4.17
CA TYR A 312 4.91 11.29 3.92
C TYR A 312 5.81 11.71 2.78
N ASN A 313 5.27 11.67 1.56
CA ASN A 313 6.00 12.03 0.37
C ASN A 313 5.71 13.48 0.00
N VAL A 314 6.68 14.35 0.28
CA VAL A 314 6.58 15.79 0.02
C VAL A 314 6.89 16.04 -1.45
N TYR A 315 5.95 16.66 -2.17
CA TYR A 315 6.13 16.94 -3.58
C TYR A 315 7.30 17.89 -3.83
N ALA A 316 7.90 17.80 -5.01
CA ALA A 316 9.03 18.64 -5.43
C ALA A 316 8.77 20.17 -5.29
N GLN A 317 7.51 20.63 -5.41
CA GLN A 317 7.13 22.04 -5.20
C GLN A 317 7.09 22.44 -3.72
N ARG A 318 7.11 21.47 -2.81
CA ARG A 318 7.09 21.60 -1.34
C ARG A 318 5.89 22.36 -0.79
N ASP A 319 4.81 22.43 -1.56
CA ASP A 319 3.52 22.99 -1.14
C ASP A 319 2.46 21.89 -0.97
N GLY A 320 2.80 20.62 -1.21
CA GLY A 320 1.92 19.47 -0.99
C GLY A 320 2.68 18.26 -0.46
N VAL A 321 1.95 17.40 0.24
CA VAL A 321 2.44 16.12 0.76
C VAL A 321 1.42 15.03 0.45
N SER A 322 1.87 13.92 -0.11
CA SER A 322 1.11 12.68 -0.20
C SER A 322 1.31 11.89 1.09
N VAL A 323 0.20 11.55 1.76
CA VAL A 323 0.17 10.66 2.91
C VAL A 323 -0.18 9.27 2.40
N GLU A 324 0.80 8.38 2.39
CA GLU A 324 0.73 7.07 1.75
C GLU A 324 0.34 6.01 2.79
N PHE A 325 -0.91 5.56 2.69
CA PHE A 325 -1.42 4.38 3.40
C PHE A 325 -1.30 3.14 2.48
N ASN A 326 -1.73 1.96 2.93
CA ASN A 326 -1.58 0.74 2.13
C ASN A 326 -2.48 0.76 0.88
N GLY A 327 -3.76 1.06 1.07
CA GLY A 327 -4.76 1.07 0.02
C GLY A 327 -5.02 2.45 -0.59
N VAL A 328 -4.52 3.52 0.04
CA VAL A 328 -4.91 4.89 -0.25
C VAL A 328 -3.74 5.85 -0.12
N ASP A 329 -3.52 6.69 -1.13
CA ASP A 329 -2.66 7.86 -1.03
C ASP A 329 -3.53 9.11 -0.91
N ILE A 330 -3.26 9.95 0.08
CA ILE A 330 -4.08 11.12 0.41
C ILE A 330 -3.24 12.38 0.36
N GLU A 331 -3.59 13.30 -0.53
CA GLU A 331 -2.80 14.48 -0.82
C GLU A 331 -3.30 15.70 -0.03
N PHE A 332 -2.41 16.33 0.73
CA PHE A 332 -2.69 17.57 1.46
C PHE A 332 -1.85 18.72 0.95
N GLN A 333 -2.48 19.84 0.62
CA GLN A 333 -1.84 21.06 0.18
C GLN A 333 -1.72 22.07 1.32
N ARG A 334 -0.53 22.67 1.41
CA ARG A 334 -0.19 23.73 2.36
C ARG A 334 -0.44 25.11 1.76
N LYS A 335 -1.05 25.98 2.55
CA LYS A 335 -1.16 27.41 2.23
C LYS A 335 0.17 28.11 2.47
N ILE A 336 1.04 28.10 1.45
CA ILE A 336 2.39 28.71 1.53
C ILE A 336 2.37 30.23 1.73
N SER A 337 1.22 30.89 1.54
CA SER A 337 1.02 32.29 1.90
C SER A 337 0.98 32.53 3.41
N GLU A 338 0.69 31.49 4.19
CA GLU A 338 0.49 31.55 5.64
C GLU A 338 1.54 30.75 6.43
N ASN A 339 2.15 29.73 5.79
CA ASN A 339 3.10 28.81 6.40
C ASN A 339 4.33 28.60 5.51
N PRO A 340 5.50 28.22 6.05
CA PRO A 340 6.67 27.84 5.26
C PRO A 340 6.41 26.56 4.44
N VAL A 341 7.13 26.40 3.33
CA VAL A 341 7.13 25.17 2.52
C VAL A 341 7.56 23.93 3.34
N TYR A 342 7.16 22.75 2.90
CA TYR A 342 7.48 21.48 3.56
C TYR A 342 8.99 21.15 3.52
N ALA A 343 9.52 20.67 4.65
CA ALA A 343 10.77 19.92 4.72
C ALA A 343 10.59 18.47 4.25
N ASP A 344 11.67 17.76 3.94
CA ASP A 344 11.59 16.37 3.48
C ASP A 344 11.01 15.46 4.58
N GLY A 345 10.03 14.63 4.22
CA GLY A 345 9.31 13.77 5.16
C GLY A 345 8.46 14.51 6.20
N GLU A 346 8.25 15.83 6.04
CA GLU A 346 7.41 16.60 6.96
C GLU A 346 5.94 16.19 6.84
N ARG A 347 5.28 16.04 8.00
CA ARG A 347 3.86 15.71 8.08
C ARG A 347 2.99 16.94 7.74
N PRO A 348 1.76 16.74 7.22
CA PRO A 348 0.82 17.85 7.07
C PRO A 348 0.54 18.55 8.41
N LEU A 349 0.41 19.87 8.38
CA LEU A 349 -0.13 20.66 9.48
C LEU A 349 -1.63 20.42 9.59
N ASP A 350 -2.16 20.63 10.78
CA ASP A 350 -3.59 20.49 11.07
C ASP A 350 -4.50 21.32 10.14
N SER A 351 -3.98 22.43 9.61
CA SER A 351 -4.64 23.34 8.68
C SER A 351 -4.50 22.97 7.21
N ASP A 352 -3.61 22.05 6.85
CA ASP A 352 -3.36 21.69 5.45
C ASP A 352 -4.59 20.96 4.88
N GLU A 353 -4.93 21.26 3.64
CA GLU A 353 -6.23 20.93 3.03
C GLU A 353 -6.11 19.77 2.06
N LEU A 354 -7.03 18.81 2.16
CA LEU A 354 -7.13 17.69 1.24
C LEU A 354 -7.40 18.17 -0.18
N THR A 355 -6.55 17.76 -1.14
CA THR A 355 -6.68 18.10 -2.56
C THR A 355 -6.86 16.89 -3.46
N GLY A 356 -6.45 15.71 -3.01
CA GLY A 356 -6.44 14.51 -3.85
C GLY A 356 -6.53 13.23 -3.03
N MET A 357 -7.06 12.18 -3.66
CA MET A 357 -7.01 10.83 -3.15
C MET A 357 -6.80 9.87 -4.32
N THR A 358 -5.82 8.99 -4.19
CA THR A 358 -5.56 7.90 -5.13
C THR A 358 -5.75 6.57 -4.39
N PHE A 359 -6.26 5.56 -5.08
CA PHE A 359 -6.57 4.26 -4.50
C PHE A 359 -5.80 3.17 -5.23
N THR A 360 -5.29 2.21 -4.47
CA THR A 360 -4.59 1.05 -4.99
C THR A 360 -5.50 -0.19 -4.94
N ARG A 361 -5.06 -1.26 -5.58
CA ARG A 361 -5.78 -2.55 -5.58
C ARG A 361 -5.76 -3.28 -4.23
N SER A 362 -4.91 -2.86 -3.29
CA SER A 362 -4.85 -3.46 -1.94
C SER A 362 -5.96 -2.93 -1.03
N LEU A 363 -6.63 -1.84 -1.40
CA LEU A 363 -7.80 -1.35 -0.66
C LEU A 363 -8.96 -2.35 -0.76
N ASN A 364 -9.42 -2.84 0.39
CA ASN A 364 -10.58 -3.71 0.47
C ASN A 364 -11.89 -2.90 0.34
N ALA A 365 -12.19 -2.51 -0.90
CA ALA A 365 -13.40 -1.79 -1.26
C ALA A 365 -14.09 -2.48 -2.44
N PRO A 366 -15.36 -2.89 -2.33
CA PRO A 366 -16.16 -3.22 -3.50
C PRO A 366 -16.37 -1.94 -4.32
N VAL A 367 -15.58 -1.80 -5.37
CA VAL A 367 -15.75 -0.79 -6.40
C VAL A 367 -16.75 -1.36 -7.40
N ALA A 368 -17.93 -0.77 -7.53
CA ALA A 368 -18.86 -1.16 -8.60
C ALA A 368 -18.13 -0.97 -9.95
N GLU A 369 -18.12 -1.99 -10.79
CA GLU A 369 -17.44 -1.96 -12.09
C GLU A 369 -17.92 -0.74 -12.88
N PHE A 370 -17.06 0.27 -12.98
CA PHE A 370 -17.41 1.55 -13.55
C PHE A 370 -17.59 1.38 -15.05
N VAL A 371 -18.73 1.81 -15.59
CA VAL A 371 -18.85 2.03 -17.04
C VAL A 371 -18.42 3.49 -17.29
N PRO A 372 -17.22 3.76 -17.81
CA PRO A 372 -16.70 5.14 -17.97
C PRO A 372 -17.64 6.02 -18.79
N LYS A 373 -18.41 5.39 -19.70
CA LYS A 373 -19.42 6.03 -20.54
C LYS A 373 -20.55 6.67 -19.73
N THR A 374 -21.04 6.01 -18.68
CA THR A 374 -22.16 6.53 -17.86
C THR A 374 -21.72 7.76 -17.07
N LEU A 375 -20.51 7.72 -16.51
CA LEU A 375 -19.96 8.84 -15.74
C LEU A 375 -19.62 10.03 -16.64
N ALA A 376 -18.99 9.79 -17.80
CA ALA A 376 -18.74 10.82 -18.80
C ALA A 376 -20.03 11.43 -19.36
N TRP A 377 -21.07 10.61 -19.58
CA TRP A 377 -22.37 11.06 -20.04
C TRP A 377 -23.09 11.93 -19.00
N ASN A 378 -23.14 11.47 -17.76
CA ASN A 378 -23.72 12.22 -16.64
C ASN A 378 -22.96 13.53 -16.38
N TYR A 379 -21.63 13.49 -16.43
CA TYR A 379 -20.79 14.68 -16.31
C TYR A 379 -21.06 15.68 -17.45
N ARG A 380 -21.16 15.20 -18.70
CA ARG A 380 -21.46 16.04 -19.88
C ARG A 380 -22.84 16.69 -19.79
N ILE A 381 -23.89 15.95 -19.43
CA ILE A 381 -25.25 16.48 -19.27
C ILE A 381 -25.23 17.64 -18.27
N ARG A 382 -24.58 17.43 -17.12
CA ARG A 382 -24.61 18.39 -16.02
C ARG A 382 -23.65 19.57 -16.20
N LEU A 383 -22.51 19.39 -16.88
CA LEU A 383 -21.64 20.49 -17.30
C LEU A 383 -22.38 21.44 -18.24
N ARG A 384 -23.23 20.90 -19.13
CA ARG A 384 -24.09 21.71 -20.00
C ARG A 384 -25.13 22.49 -19.21
N GLU A 385 -25.71 21.91 -18.16
CA GLU A 385 -26.65 22.61 -17.27
C GLU A 385 -25.96 23.76 -16.52
N ARG A 386 -24.77 23.51 -15.94
CA ARG A 386 -23.97 24.56 -15.28
C ARG A 386 -23.55 25.67 -16.23
N LEU A 387 -23.10 25.33 -17.45
CA LEU A 387 -22.81 26.32 -18.49
C LEU A 387 -24.05 27.14 -18.86
N ARG A 388 -25.21 26.49 -19.03
CA ARG A 388 -26.47 27.21 -19.29
C ARG A 388 -26.84 28.17 -18.16
N ALA A 389 -26.70 27.72 -16.90
CA ALA A 389 -26.97 28.55 -15.73
C ALA A 389 -25.99 29.72 -15.58
N ALA A 390 -24.70 29.51 -15.90
CA ALA A 390 -23.68 30.56 -15.88
C ALA A 390 -23.84 31.58 -17.02
N VAL A 391 -24.47 31.18 -18.14
CA VAL A 391 -24.69 32.03 -19.31
C VAL A 391 -26.06 32.72 -19.26
N HIS A 392 -27.04 32.20 -18.51
CA HIS A 392 -28.28 32.90 -18.21
C HIS A 392 -28.05 34.02 -17.19
N VAL A 393 -27.78 35.22 -17.69
CA VAL A 393 -27.89 36.47 -16.92
C VAL A 393 -29.35 36.61 -16.47
N PRO A 394 -29.65 36.85 -15.18
CA PRO A 394 -31.02 37.11 -14.76
C PRO A 394 -31.51 38.34 -15.52
N GLN A 395 -32.56 38.19 -16.33
CA GLN A 395 -33.25 39.35 -16.90
C GLN A 395 -33.76 40.17 -15.72
N ALA A 396 -33.20 41.37 -15.58
CA ALA A 396 -33.68 42.35 -14.63
C ALA A 396 -35.16 42.63 -14.94
N ASP A 397 -36.00 42.44 -13.93
CA ASP A 397 -37.38 42.92 -13.92
C ASP A 397 -37.37 44.45 -14.11
N GLU A 398 -37.64 44.91 -15.32
CA GLU A 398 -38.12 46.27 -15.57
C GLU A 398 -39.48 46.18 -16.27
N GLY A 399 -40.50 46.64 -15.55
CA GLY A 399 -41.88 46.64 -15.99
C GLY A 399 -42.20 47.69 -17.05
N ALA A 400 -43.32 47.42 -17.73
CA ALA A 400 -44.20 48.35 -18.44
C ALA A 400 -43.62 49.10 -19.66
N GLY A 401 -43.88 48.55 -20.85
CA GLY A 401 -43.80 49.28 -22.11
C GLY A 401 -44.43 48.49 -23.26
N THR A 402 -45.57 48.96 -23.75
CA THR A 402 -46.37 48.43 -24.86
C THR A 402 -45.60 48.31 -26.18
N GLY A 403 -45.70 47.17 -26.88
CA GLY A 403 -45.29 47.02 -28.28
C GLY A 403 -45.31 45.57 -28.79
N ASP A 404 -46.11 45.33 -29.83
CA ASP A 404 -46.41 44.05 -30.51
C ASP A 404 -45.19 43.34 -31.18
N PRO A 405 -45.34 42.11 -31.72
CA PRO A 405 -44.36 41.03 -31.63
C PRO A 405 -43.55 40.85 -32.92
N MET A 406 -42.27 40.52 -32.76
CA MET A 406 -41.47 39.90 -33.81
C MET A 406 -40.64 38.80 -33.16
N ASP A 407 -41.15 37.57 -33.22
CA ASP A 407 -40.39 36.35 -32.97
C ASP A 407 -39.20 36.28 -33.93
N PRO A 408 -37.97 36.05 -33.44
CA PRO A 408 -36.91 35.48 -34.25
C PRO A 408 -36.99 33.94 -34.23
N PRO A 409 -36.39 33.26 -35.23
CA PRO A 409 -36.75 31.90 -35.61
C PRO A 409 -36.22 30.85 -34.64
N VAL A 410 -37.03 29.81 -34.43
CA VAL A 410 -36.59 28.52 -33.89
C VAL A 410 -35.56 27.91 -34.84
N ASP A 411 -34.38 27.59 -34.32
CA ASP A 411 -33.30 26.89 -35.03
C ASP A 411 -33.67 25.39 -35.20
N PRO A 412 -33.74 24.84 -36.43
CA PRO A 412 -34.17 23.46 -36.66
C PRO A 412 -32.96 22.53 -36.79
N MET A 413 -32.20 22.32 -35.72
CA MET A 413 -31.04 21.40 -35.75
C MET A 413 -30.87 20.55 -34.47
N ASP A 414 -31.96 20.15 -33.81
CA ASP A 414 -31.94 18.99 -32.92
C ASP A 414 -32.76 17.84 -33.57
N PRO A 415 -32.15 16.68 -33.86
CA PRO A 415 -32.92 15.50 -34.25
C PRO A 415 -33.74 15.02 -33.03
N PRO A 416 -34.97 14.51 -33.24
CA PRO A 416 -35.77 13.98 -32.15
C PRO A 416 -35.06 12.77 -31.52
N VAL A 417 -35.04 12.76 -30.19
CA VAL A 417 -34.70 11.58 -29.39
C VAL A 417 -35.77 10.53 -29.66
N ASP A 418 -35.36 9.40 -30.21
CA ASP A 418 -36.21 8.23 -30.41
C ASP A 418 -36.42 7.53 -29.05
N PRO A 419 -37.65 7.40 -28.53
CA PRO A 419 -37.91 6.81 -27.22
C PRO A 419 -38.25 5.33 -27.35
N GLU A 420 -37.45 4.52 -28.05
CA GLU A 420 -37.65 3.06 -28.11
C GLU A 420 -36.31 2.31 -28.14
N ASP A 421 -35.62 2.26 -27.00
CA ASP A 421 -34.72 1.14 -26.69
C ASP A 421 -35.28 0.42 -25.46
N PRO A 422 -35.67 -0.86 -25.56
CA PRO A 422 -36.15 -1.62 -24.41
C PRO A 422 -35.00 -1.91 -23.43
N PRO A 423 -35.30 -2.13 -22.14
CA PRO A 423 -34.28 -2.42 -21.15
C PRO A 423 -33.55 -3.73 -21.48
N VAL A 424 -32.23 -3.69 -21.44
CA VAL A 424 -31.38 -4.88 -21.49
C VAL A 424 -31.59 -5.66 -20.19
N ASP A 425 -32.15 -6.85 -20.32
CA ASP A 425 -32.39 -7.80 -19.24
C ASP A 425 -31.06 -8.37 -18.72
N PRO A 426 -30.76 -8.35 -17.41
CA PRO A 426 -29.59 -8.99 -16.87
C PRO A 426 -30.00 -10.38 -16.38
N MET A 427 -29.76 -11.44 -17.15
CA MET A 427 -29.36 -12.78 -16.67
C MET A 427 -29.31 -13.78 -17.84
N ASP A 428 -28.11 -14.29 -18.14
CA ASP A 428 -27.85 -15.74 -18.11
C ASP A 428 -26.34 -16.02 -18.14
N PRO A 429 -25.82 -16.93 -17.29
CA PRO A 429 -24.41 -17.34 -17.28
C PRO A 429 -24.12 -18.44 -18.33
N PRO A 430 -22.88 -18.56 -18.84
CA PRO A 430 -22.54 -19.66 -19.74
C PRO A 430 -22.30 -20.98 -18.96
N VAL A 431 -22.81 -22.05 -19.58
CA VAL A 431 -22.63 -23.49 -19.28
C VAL A 431 -21.19 -23.93 -19.50
#